data_AF-A0A4C1TDU9-F1
#
_entry.id   AF-A0A4C1TDU9-F1
#
_cell.length_a   1.000
_cell.length_b   1.000
_cell.length_c   1.000
_cell.angle_alpha   90.00
_cell.angle_beta   90.00
_cell.angle_gamma   90.00
#
_symmetry.space_group_name_H-M   'P 1'
#
loop_
_entity.id
_entity.type
_entity.pdbx_description
1 polymer ?
#
loop_
_entity_poly.entity_id
_entity_poly.type
_entity_poly.pdbx_seq_one_letter_code
_entity_poly.pdbx_strand_id
1 'polypeptide(L)'
;MPIPQLMHKNSVVVLWCTNASQHHKAIQEEFLPKWNLQLVHKLKWFKINTVGELISTPKPDGFKQPYEMIYIACSKENDILNFNGITKVDFLISIPSIIHSHKPPLTDWLKTFLPNNTNFKGLEIFARYLQPQFTSIGLEVLKLMDIRLYNMKQKSEEISKEGS
;
A
#
# COMPACT_ATOMS: atom_id res chain seq x y z
N MET A 1 -17.47 -0.64 7.84
CA MET A 1 -17.35 0.28 6.69
C MET A 1 -18.12 -0.29 5.51
N PRO A 2 -18.95 0.51 4.82
CA PRO A 2 -19.81 0.03 3.74
C PRO A 2 -19.05 -0.07 2.40
N ILE A 3 -17.92 -0.80 2.38
CA ILE A 3 -17.10 -0.99 1.17
C ILE A 3 -17.93 -1.44 -0.05
N PRO A 4 -18.89 -2.37 0.05
CA PRO A 4 -19.71 -2.78 -1.09
C PRO A 4 -20.47 -1.65 -1.78
N GLN A 5 -20.88 -0.63 -1.03
CA GLN A 5 -21.63 0.52 -1.56
C GLN A 5 -20.74 1.51 -2.30
N LEU A 6 -19.42 1.42 -2.12
CA LEU A 6 -18.42 2.30 -2.72
C LEU A 6 -17.74 1.67 -3.93
N MET A 7 -18.14 0.46 -4.31
CA MET A 7 -17.48 -0.34 -5.34
C MET A 7 -18.34 -0.50 -6.59
N HIS A 8 -17.69 -0.39 -7.74
CA HIS A 8 -18.19 -0.85 -9.03
C HIS A 8 -17.80 -2.32 -9.28
N LYS A 9 -18.52 -3.05 -10.15
CA LYS A 9 -18.21 -4.45 -10.51
C LYS A 9 -16.76 -4.68 -11.00
N ASN A 10 -16.17 -3.68 -11.66
CA ASN A 10 -14.79 -3.74 -12.17
C ASN A 10 -13.74 -3.22 -11.16
N SER A 11 -14.12 -2.98 -9.91
CA SER A 11 -13.21 -2.42 -8.90
C SER A 11 -12.16 -3.43 -8.47
N VAL A 12 -10.97 -2.92 -8.20
CA VAL A 12 -9.89 -3.62 -7.50
C VAL A 12 -9.73 -2.99 -6.12
N VAL A 13 -9.64 -3.83 -5.10
CA VAL A 13 -9.43 -3.43 -3.72
C VAL A 13 -8.04 -3.88 -3.31
N VAL A 14 -7.27 -2.94 -2.79
CA VAL A 14 -5.92 -3.19 -2.29
C VAL A 14 -5.89 -2.91 -0.79
N LEU A 15 -5.46 -3.89 0.00
CA LEU A 15 -5.41 -3.80 1.46
C LEU A 15 -3.96 -3.96 1.93
N TRP A 16 -3.48 -2.95 2.65
CA TRP A 16 -2.26 -3.05 3.43
C TRP A 16 -2.53 -3.78 4.74
N CYS A 17 -1.76 -4.81 5.05
CA CYS A 17 -1.92 -5.62 6.25
C CYS A 17 -0.58 -5.84 6.96
N THR A 18 -0.55 -5.55 8.26
CA THR A 18 0.61 -5.88 9.10
C THR A 18 0.70 -7.39 9.30
N ASN A 19 1.87 -7.89 9.71
CA ASN A 19 2.12 -9.35 9.74
C ASN A 19 1.50 -10.10 10.94
N ALA A 20 0.53 -9.52 11.64
CA ALA A 20 -0.11 -10.24 12.72
C ALA A 20 -1.09 -11.26 12.13
N SER A 21 -0.97 -12.53 12.53
CA SER A 21 -1.80 -13.64 12.03
C SER A 21 -3.29 -13.35 12.13
N GLN A 22 -3.73 -12.71 13.22
CA GLN A 22 -5.12 -12.29 13.42
C GLN A 22 -5.65 -11.37 12.30
N HIS A 23 -4.81 -10.48 11.75
CA HIS A 23 -5.23 -9.55 10.70
C HIS A 23 -5.32 -10.26 9.35
N HIS A 24 -4.41 -11.18 9.06
CA HIS A 24 -4.49 -12.04 7.88
C HIS A 24 -5.77 -12.88 7.89
N LYS A 25 -6.10 -13.45 9.05
CA LYS A 25 -7.33 -14.22 9.26
C LYS A 25 -8.57 -13.35 9.06
N ALA A 26 -8.64 -12.20 9.72
CA ALA A 26 -9.76 -11.27 9.60
C ALA A 26 -9.99 -10.80 8.15
N ILE A 27 -8.94 -10.51 7.39
CA ILE A 27 -9.09 -10.15 5.97
C ILE A 27 -9.75 -11.30 5.20
N GLN A 28 -9.23 -12.52 5.33
CA GLN A 28 -9.66 -13.64 4.49
C GLN A 28 -11.02 -14.22 4.89
N GLU A 29 -11.28 -14.33 6.19
CA GLU A 29 -12.45 -15.01 6.72
C GLU A 29 -13.62 -14.07 7.03
N GLU A 30 -13.35 -12.78 7.25
CA GLU A 30 -14.39 -11.80 7.62
C GLU A 30 -14.56 -10.73 6.55
N PHE A 31 -13.50 -10.00 6.18
CA PHE A 31 -13.64 -8.80 5.35
C PHE A 31 -13.93 -9.11 3.89
N LEU A 32 -13.15 -9.98 3.24
CA LEU A 32 -13.38 -10.33 1.83
C LEU A 32 -14.78 -10.94 1.62
N PRO A 33 -15.26 -11.90 2.44
CA PRO A 33 -16.62 -12.43 2.30
C PRO A 33 -17.69 -11.36 2.54
N LYS A 34 -17.56 -10.55 3.60
CA LYS A 34 -18.51 -9.48 3.93
C LYS A 34 -18.59 -8.40 2.86
N TRP A 35 -17.51 -8.18 2.11
CA TRP A 35 -17.46 -7.21 1.02
C TRP A 35 -17.78 -7.79 -0.36
N ASN A 36 -18.19 -9.05 -0.43
CA ASN A 36 -18.43 -9.79 -1.67
C ASN A 36 -17.22 -9.76 -2.63
N LEU A 37 -16.02 -9.91 -2.07
CA LEU A 37 -14.77 -9.92 -2.80
C LEU A 37 -14.20 -11.33 -2.90
N GLN A 38 -13.42 -11.54 -3.95
CA GLN A 38 -12.53 -12.68 -4.10
C GLN A 38 -11.08 -12.21 -4.10
N LEU A 39 -10.22 -13.01 -3.49
CA LEU A 39 -8.79 -12.76 -3.48
C LEU A 39 -8.20 -13.02 -4.87
N VAL A 40 -7.48 -12.05 -5.40
CA VAL A 40 -6.73 -12.17 -6.66
C VAL A 40 -5.30 -12.59 -6.36
N HIS A 41 -4.62 -11.87 -5.45
CA HIS A 41 -3.23 -12.12 -5.13
C HIS A 41 -2.83 -11.63 -3.75
N LYS A 42 -1.73 -12.16 -3.22
CA LYS A 42 -1.03 -11.62 -2.05
C LYS A 42 0.44 -11.45 -2.39
N LEU A 43 1.00 -10.30 -2.03
CA LEU A 43 2.41 -10.01 -2.25
C LEU A 43 3.01 -9.30 -1.04
N LYS A 44 4.33 -9.41 -0.91
CA LYS A 44 5.09 -8.79 0.20
C LYS A 44 5.64 -7.44 -0.24
N TRP A 45 5.50 -6.42 0.58
CA TRP A 45 6.27 -5.18 0.42
C TRP A 45 7.46 -5.20 1.38
N PHE A 46 8.65 -5.48 0.86
CA PHE A 46 9.90 -5.41 1.64
C PHE A 46 10.41 -3.99 1.75
N LYS A 47 10.93 -3.69 2.94
CA LYS A 47 11.54 -2.41 3.26
C LYS A 47 13.05 -2.56 3.25
N ILE A 48 13.70 -1.72 2.45
CA ILE A 48 15.17 -1.65 2.37
C ILE A 48 15.68 -0.30 2.85
N ASN A 49 16.96 -0.23 3.23
CA ASN A 49 17.67 1.00 3.50
C ASN A 49 18.19 1.64 2.20
N THR A 50 18.85 2.80 2.31
CA THR A 50 19.40 3.55 1.17
C THR A 50 20.56 2.86 0.46
N VAL A 51 21.14 1.82 1.07
CA VAL A 51 22.20 0.99 0.47
C VAL A 51 21.67 -0.34 -0.09
N GLY A 52 20.35 -0.55 -0.10
CA GLY A 52 19.70 -1.71 -0.72
C GLY A 52 19.51 -2.93 0.19
N GLU A 53 19.84 -2.83 1.47
CA GLU A 53 19.74 -3.93 2.43
C GLU A 53 18.40 -3.91 3.18
N LEU A 54 17.91 -5.08 3.59
CA LEU A 54 16.68 -5.16 4.41
C LEU A 54 16.86 -4.41 5.73
N ILE A 55 15.85 -3.61 6.12
CA ILE A 55 15.87 -2.85 7.39
C ILE A 55 15.88 -3.75 8.63
N SER A 56 15.54 -5.03 8.48
CA SER A 56 15.65 -6.05 9.51
C SER A 56 15.76 -7.43 8.86
N THR A 57 16.40 -8.38 9.54
CA THR A 57 16.39 -9.77 9.07
C THR A 57 14.99 -10.38 9.21
N PRO A 58 14.57 -11.26 8.27
CA PRO A 58 13.38 -12.08 8.46
C PRO A 58 13.50 -12.90 9.74
N LYS A 59 12.43 -12.98 10.51
CA LYS A 59 12.39 -13.67 11.80
C LYS A 59 11.27 -14.71 11.79
N PRO A 60 11.23 -15.62 12.78
CA PRO A 60 10.07 -16.49 12.98
C PRO A 60 8.78 -15.69 13.15
N ASP A 61 7.65 -16.39 13.02
CA ASP A 61 6.33 -15.80 13.21
C ASP A 61 6.17 -15.21 14.62
N GLY A 62 5.41 -14.11 14.71
CA GLY A 62 5.23 -13.34 15.94
C GLY A 62 6.25 -12.21 16.14
N PHE A 63 7.36 -12.21 15.40
CA PHE A 63 8.30 -11.09 15.39
C PHE A 63 8.00 -10.09 14.27
N LYS A 64 8.48 -8.85 14.45
CA LYS A 64 8.39 -7.81 13.43
C LYS A 64 9.18 -8.25 12.19
N GLN A 65 8.48 -8.40 11.08
CA GLN A 65 9.05 -8.73 9.78
C GLN A 65 9.54 -7.48 9.03
N PRO A 66 10.53 -7.61 8.13
CA PRO A 66 10.98 -6.52 7.26
C PRO A 66 10.03 -6.17 6.13
N TYR A 67 8.85 -6.80 6.07
CA TYR A 67 7.84 -6.55 5.06
C TYR A 67 6.48 -6.27 5.67
N GLU A 68 5.53 -5.83 4.86
CA GLU A 68 4.10 -5.89 5.14
C GLU A 68 3.40 -6.63 4.01
N MET A 69 2.23 -7.19 4.27
CA MET A 69 1.46 -7.89 3.24
C MET A 69 0.55 -6.91 2.49
N ILE A 70 0.48 -7.08 1.18
CA ILE A 70 -0.52 -6.44 0.33
C ILE A 70 -1.46 -7.53 -0.15
N TYR A 71 -2.76 -7.31 0.04
CA TYR A 71 -3.81 -8.14 -0.50
C TYR A 71 -4.46 -7.42 -1.67
N ILE A 72 -4.60 -8.11 -2.79
CA ILE A 72 -5.31 -7.61 -3.97
C ILE A 72 -6.54 -8.48 -4.14
N ALA A 73 -7.69 -7.83 -4.20
CA ALA A 73 -8.99 -8.48 -4.34
C ALA A 73 -9.83 -7.75 -5.39
N CYS A 74 -10.78 -8.46 -5.97
CA CYS A 74 -11.75 -7.89 -6.90
C CYS A 74 -13.16 -8.34 -6.52
N SER A 75 -14.18 -7.71 -7.11
CA SER A 75 -15.56 -8.19 -7.00
C SER A 75 -15.66 -9.65 -7.44
N LYS A 76 -16.51 -10.45 -6.79
CA LYS A 76 -16.84 -11.80 -7.24
C LYS A 76 -17.47 -11.86 -8.63
N GLU A 77 -18.03 -10.75 -9.09
CA GLU A 77 -18.61 -10.61 -10.44
C GLU A 77 -17.54 -10.32 -11.52
N ASN A 78 -16.31 -10.04 -11.12
CA ASN A 78 -15.20 -9.78 -12.05
C ASN A 78 -14.44 -11.07 -12.32
N ASP A 79 -13.92 -11.22 -13.54
CA ASP A 79 -13.06 -12.34 -13.90
C ASP A 79 -11.65 -12.10 -13.34
N ILE A 80 -11.15 -13.03 -12.52
CA ILE A 80 -9.79 -13.00 -11.98
C ILE A 80 -8.74 -13.00 -13.11
N LEU A 81 -9.04 -13.61 -14.27
CA LEU A 81 -8.13 -13.70 -15.40
C LEU A 81 -7.73 -12.32 -15.94
N ASN A 82 -8.55 -11.29 -15.71
CA ASN A 82 -8.23 -9.89 -16.02
C ASN A 82 -6.99 -9.38 -15.27
N PHE A 83 -6.53 -10.08 -14.22
CA PHE A 83 -5.42 -9.69 -13.36
C PHE A 83 -4.22 -10.66 -13.43
N ASN A 84 -4.15 -11.52 -14.45
CA ASN A 84 -3.07 -12.52 -14.61
C ASN A 84 -1.64 -11.95 -14.61
N GLY A 85 -1.45 -10.66 -14.89
CA GLY A 85 -0.13 -10.02 -14.76
C GLY A 85 0.25 -9.76 -13.30
N ILE A 86 -0.71 -9.41 -12.44
CA ILE A 86 -0.48 -9.08 -11.03
C ILE A 86 -0.01 -10.32 -10.26
N THR A 87 -0.58 -11.47 -10.56
CA THR A 87 -0.28 -12.74 -9.87
C THR A 87 1.15 -13.23 -10.10
N LYS A 88 1.88 -12.66 -11.07
CA LYS A 88 3.29 -12.96 -11.33
C LYS A 88 4.27 -12.16 -10.45
N VAL A 89 3.77 -11.24 -9.63
CA VAL A 89 4.61 -10.39 -8.78
C VAL A 89 4.55 -10.89 -7.34
N ASP A 90 5.62 -11.49 -6.85
CA ASP A 90 5.68 -12.03 -5.49
C ASP A 90 5.92 -10.95 -4.43
N PHE A 91 6.65 -9.90 -4.80
CA PHE A 91 7.00 -8.84 -3.87
C PHE A 91 7.31 -7.50 -4.56
N LEU A 92 7.19 -6.44 -3.76
CA LEU A 92 7.64 -5.09 -4.05
C LEU A 92 8.74 -4.73 -3.05
N ILE A 93 9.68 -3.90 -3.47
CA ILE A 93 10.76 -3.41 -2.62
C ILE A 93 10.78 -1.88 -2.69
N SER A 94 10.86 -1.21 -1.55
CA SER A 94 11.17 0.22 -1.53
C SER A 94 11.82 0.66 -0.22
N ILE A 95 12.43 1.84 -0.26
CA ILE A 95 12.88 2.54 0.94
C ILE A 95 11.64 3.13 1.62
N PRO A 96 11.35 2.78 2.88
CA PRO A 96 10.21 3.35 3.58
C PRO A 96 10.42 4.85 3.78
N SER A 97 9.31 5.60 3.78
CA SER A 97 9.34 7.01 4.15
C SER A 97 9.84 7.19 5.58
N ILE A 98 10.55 8.29 5.84
CA ILE A 98 10.90 8.74 7.20
C ILE A 98 9.62 9.03 8.00
N ILE A 99 8.55 9.44 7.31
CA ILE A 99 7.27 9.70 7.93
C ILE A 99 6.57 8.38 8.27
N HIS A 100 6.28 8.19 9.55
CA HIS A 100 5.63 6.98 10.05
C HIS A 100 4.36 6.64 9.28
N SER A 101 4.21 5.34 8.99
CA SER A 101 3.03 4.76 8.33
C SER A 101 2.74 5.30 6.92
N HIS A 102 3.70 5.95 6.28
CA HIS A 102 3.57 6.36 4.88
C HIS A 102 3.97 5.21 3.95
N LYS A 103 2.95 4.60 3.34
CA LYS A 103 3.08 3.51 2.38
C LYS A 103 3.45 4.04 0.98
N PRO A 104 4.23 3.30 0.19
CA PRO A 104 4.53 3.70 -1.18
C PRO A 104 3.22 3.72 -1.99
N PRO A 105 3.03 4.72 -2.86
CA PRO A 105 1.95 4.71 -3.84
C PRO A 105 2.05 3.45 -4.71
N LEU A 106 0.97 2.67 -4.79
CA LEU A 106 0.91 1.48 -5.65
C LEU A 106 0.29 1.78 -7.02
N THR A 107 -0.20 3.01 -7.22
CA THR A 107 -1.03 3.41 -8.36
C THR A 107 -0.36 3.13 -9.70
N ASP A 108 0.88 3.57 -9.90
CA ASP A 108 1.55 3.41 -11.18
C ASP A 108 1.88 1.94 -11.48
N TRP A 109 2.24 1.17 -10.46
CA TRP A 109 2.41 -0.27 -10.59
C TRP A 109 1.08 -0.96 -10.93
N LEU A 110 -0.01 -0.67 -10.22
CA LEU A 110 -1.33 -1.27 -10.46
C LEU A 110 -1.85 -0.96 -11.87
N LYS A 111 -1.69 0.28 -12.36
CA LYS A 111 -2.11 0.70 -13.70
C LYS A 111 -1.55 -0.17 -14.82
N THR A 112 -0.37 -0.77 -14.63
CA THR A 112 0.22 -1.66 -15.65
C THR A 112 -0.58 -2.93 -15.87
N PHE A 113 -1.48 -3.28 -14.94
CA PHE A 113 -2.31 -4.48 -14.97
C PHE A 113 -3.81 -4.21 -15.02
N LEU A 114 -4.23 -2.95 -14.91
CA LEU A 114 -5.64 -2.60 -14.99
C LEU A 114 -6.05 -2.38 -16.45
N PRO A 115 -7.21 -2.93 -16.89
CA PRO A 115 -7.65 -2.82 -18.29
C PRO A 115 -7.93 -1.37 -18.75
N ASN A 116 -8.23 -0.44 -17.82
CA ASN A 116 -8.49 0.98 -18.11
C ASN A 116 -7.51 1.87 -17.32
N ASN A 117 -6.27 1.97 -17.78
CA ASN A 117 -5.18 2.66 -17.07
C ASN A 117 -5.21 4.20 -17.15
N THR A 118 -6.00 4.79 -18.06
CA THR A 118 -6.03 6.25 -18.31
C THR A 118 -7.12 7.02 -17.55
N ASN A 119 -8.20 6.36 -17.13
CA ASN A 119 -9.36 7.03 -16.50
C ASN A 119 -9.88 6.25 -15.27
N PHE A 120 -8.97 5.80 -14.41
CA PHE A 120 -9.36 5.16 -13.16
C PHE A 120 -9.78 6.21 -12.12
N LYS A 121 -10.72 5.85 -11.24
CA LYS A 121 -11.10 6.67 -10.08
C LYS A 121 -10.67 5.93 -8.82
N GLY A 122 -9.71 6.50 -8.11
CA GLY A 122 -9.19 5.95 -6.86
C GLY A 122 -10.02 6.38 -5.66
N LEU A 123 -10.08 5.51 -4.65
CA LEU A 123 -10.56 5.84 -3.31
C LEU A 123 -9.51 5.36 -2.32
N GLU A 124 -8.93 6.29 -1.55
CA GLU A 124 -7.98 5.95 -0.48
C GLU A 124 -8.66 6.17 0.87
N ILE A 125 -8.76 5.10 1.65
CA ILE A 125 -9.34 5.13 2.99
C ILE A 125 -8.21 5.10 4.02
N PHE A 126 -8.34 5.91 5.06
CA PHE A 126 -7.28 6.26 6.01
C PHE A 126 -6.11 7.03 5.38
N ALA A 127 -6.40 7.81 4.33
CA ALA A 127 -5.44 8.61 3.61
C ALA A 127 -4.74 9.64 4.53
N ARG A 128 -3.46 9.92 4.22
CA ARG A 128 -2.63 10.91 4.93
C ARG A 128 -2.18 12.08 4.04
N TYR A 129 -2.44 11.98 2.75
CA TYR A 129 -2.11 12.96 1.73
C TYR A 129 -3.05 12.83 0.55
N LEU A 130 -2.98 13.79 -0.37
CA LEU A 130 -3.76 13.78 -1.60
C LEU A 130 -2.95 13.13 -2.72
N GLN A 131 -3.59 12.21 -3.44
CA GLN A 131 -3.06 11.65 -4.68
C GLN A 131 -3.92 12.10 -5.87
N PRO A 132 -3.31 12.39 -7.03
CA PRO A 132 -4.07 12.65 -8.24
C PRO A 132 -5.03 11.50 -8.55
N GLN A 133 -6.27 11.83 -8.94
CA GLN A 133 -7.32 10.87 -9.31
C GLN A 133 -7.89 10.04 -8.14
N PHE A 134 -7.52 10.35 -6.90
CA PHE A 134 -8.09 9.74 -5.70
C PHE A 134 -9.05 10.68 -4.97
N THR A 135 -10.18 10.12 -4.53
CA THR A 135 -10.91 10.65 -3.38
C THR A 135 -10.23 10.13 -2.12
N SER A 136 -9.77 11.02 -1.24
CA SER A 136 -9.07 10.66 0.00
C SER A 136 -9.99 10.82 1.21
N ILE A 137 -10.17 9.76 2.01
CA ILE A 137 -10.99 9.74 3.23
C ILE A 137 -10.09 9.38 4.42
N GLY A 138 -10.10 10.19 5.47
CA GLY A 138 -9.32 9.95 6.67
C GLY A 138 -9.44 11.09 7.68
N LEU A 139 -8.95 10.87 8.90
CA LEU A 139 -8.94 11.92 9.94
C LEU A 139 -7.81 12.94 9.75
N GLU A 140 -6.76 12.59 9.00
CA GLU A 140 -5.60 13.46 8.79
C GLU A 140 -5.20 13.50 7.30
N VAL A 141 -6.17 13.69 6.39
CA VAL A 141 -5.96 13.63 4.92
C VAL A 141 -4.92 14.64 4.42
N LEU A 142 -4.81 15.81 5.05
CA LEU A 142 -3.86 16.85 4.63
C LEU A 142 -2.51 16.78 5.36
N LYS A 143 -2.28 15.75 6.20
CA LYS A 143 -1.12 15.71 7.10
C LYS A 143 0.21 15.80 6.37
N LEU A 144 0.33 15.20 5.18
CA LEU A 144 1.58 15.20 4.41
C LEU A 144 1.55 16.17 3.21
N MET A 145 0.67 17.16 3.22
CA MET A 145 0.62 18.19 2.16
C MET A 145 1.56 19.38 2.42
N ASP A 146 2.40 19.31 3.46
CA ASP A 146 3.33 20.39 3.85
C ASP A 146 4.76 20.11 3.36
N ILE A 147 5.29 21.01 2.53
CA ILE A 147 6.64 20.90 1.97
C ILE A 147 7.74 20.82 3.05
N ARG A 148 7.51 21.38 4.23
CA ARG A 148 8.47 21.36 5.36
C ARG A 148 8.77 19.95 5.85
N LEU A 149 7.83 19.01 5.69
CA LEU A 149 8.03 17.60 6.03
C LEU A 149 9.07 16.92 5.14
N TYR A 150 9.33 17.49 3.96
CA TYR A 150 10.28 16.99 2.97
C TYR A 150 11.60 17.79 2.95
N ASN A 151 11.57 19.03 3.46
CA ASN A 151 12.72 19.94 3.49
C ASN A 151 13.65 19.73 4.70
N MET A 152 13.32 18.88 5.66
CA MET A 152 14.26 18.51 6.75
C MET A 152 15.55 17.83 6.25
N LYS A 153 15.67 17.56 4.95
CA LYS A 153 16.91 17.10 4.30
C LYS A 153 18.05 18.12 4.24
N GLN A 154 17.81 19.44 4.33
CA GLN A 154 18.93 20.40 4.19
C GLN A 154 19.69 20.65 5.50
N LYS A 155 19.03 20.52 6.66
CA LYS A 155 19.64 20.94 7.93
C LYS A 155 20.64 19.95 8.53
N SER A 156 20.59 18.67 8.14
CA SER A 156 21.54 17.65 8.61
C SER A 156 22.84 17.57 7.79
N GLU A 157 22.86 18.15 6.58
CA GLU A 157 24.06 18.23 5.73
C GLU A 157 24.85 19.54 5.92
N GLU A 158 24.23 20.59 6.48
CA GLU A 158 24.93 21.85 6.83
C GLU A 158 25.71 21.73 8.15
N ILE A 159 25.20 21.00 9.13
CA ILE A 159 25.87 20.82 10.44
C ILE A 159 27.18 20.00 10.31
N SER A 160 27.32 19.18 9.27
CA SER A 160 28.57 18.44 9.00
C SER A 160 29.60 19.23 8.17
N LYS A 161 29.26 20.40 7.62
CA LYS A 161 30.20 21.27 6.89
C LYS A 161 30.68 22.49 7.68
N GLU A 162 29.98 22.89 8.74
CA GLU A 162 30.43 23.96 9.64
C GLU A 162 31.34 23.48 10.79
N GLY A 163 31.61 22.16 10.86
CA GLY A 163 32.46 21.53 11.88
C GLY A 163 33.79 20.97 11.40
N SER A 164 34.30 21.39 10.23
CA SER A 164 35.65 21.04 9.72
C SER A 164 36.52 22.26 9.55
#